data_AF-A0A2P5DV59-F1
#
_entry.id   AF-A0A2P5DV59-F1
#
_cell.length_a   1.000
_cell.length_b   1.000
_cell.length_c   1.000
_cell.angle_alpha   90.00
_cell.angle_beta   90.00
_cell.angle_gamma   90.00
#
_symmetry.space_group_name_H-M   'P 1'
#
loop_
_entity.id
_entity.type
_entity.pdbx_description
1 polymer ?
#
loop_
_entity_poly.entity_id
_entity_poly.type
_entity_poly.pdbx_seq_one_letter_code
_entity_poly.pdbx_strand_id
1 'polypeptide(L)' 'MNDKHMQLGDELKRTTTLTTIERHKVAQMIMQDNAIVSYFFSIPDNDKDEWVRAVFDETI' A
#
# COMPACT_ATOMS: atom_id res chain seq x y z
N MET A 1 9.91 -0.31 14.66
CA MET A 1 8.71 -0.16 13.82
C MET A 1 8.63 1.31 13.44
N ASN A 2 8.76 1.65 12.16
CA ASN A 2 8.84 3.03 11.67
C ASN A 2 7.43 3.65 11.62
N ASP A 3 7.27 4.94 11.93
CA ASP A 3 5.99 5.66 11.90
C ASP A 3 5.22 5.43 10.59
N LYS A 4 5.93 5.33 9.46
CA LYS A 4 5.35 5.00 8.15
C LYS A 4 4.69 3.62 8.11
N HIS A 5 5.25 2.61 8.79
CA HIS A 5 4.64 1.27 8.85
C HIS A 5 3.37 1.25 9.68
N MET A 6 3.30 2.10 10.71
CA MET A 6 2.10 2.24 11.52
C MET A 6 0.99 2.95 10.75
N GLN A 7 1.35 3.93 9.89
CA GLN A 7 0.41 4.71 9.08
C GLN A 7 -0.05 4.01 7.79
N LEU A 8 0.72 3.04 7.27
CA LEU A 8 0.42 2.35 6.01
C LEU A 8 -0.99 1.73 6.00
N GLY A 9 -1.39 1.12 7.12
CA GLY A 9 -2.70 0.50 7.24
C GLY A 9 -3.87 1.49 7.13
N ASP A 10 -3.68 2.72 7.60
CA ASP A 10 -4.70 3.76 7.52
C ASP A 10 -4.70 4.45 6.14
N GLU A 11 -3.53 4.60 5.53
CA GLU A 11 -3.43 5.06 4.14
C GLU A 11 -4.10 4.09 3.17
N LEU A 12 -3.85 2.79 3.28
CA LEU A 12 -4.51 1.76 2.47
C LEU A 12 -6.02 1.64 2.77
N LYS A 13 -6.54 2.21 3.87
CA LYS A 13 -7.99 2.35 4.08
C LYS A 13 -8.57 3.56 3.35
N ARG A 14 -7.78 4.62 3.22
CA ARG A 14 -8.16 5.89 2.56
C ARG A 14 -8.04 5.80 1.04
N THR A 15 -7.07 5.04 0.57
CA THR A 15 -6.86 4.72 -0.84
C THR A 15 -7.49 3.37 -1.14
N THR A 16 -8.25 3.32 -2.22
CA THR A 16 -8.74 2.15 -2.96
C THR A 16 -10.13 1.58 -2.70
N THR A 17 -10.71 1.30 -3.86
CA THR A 17 -11.79 0.39 -4.24
C THR A 17 -11.50 -1.11 -3.98
N LEU A 18 -10.44 -1.45 -3.23
CA LEU A 18 -10.07 -2.82 -2.88
C LEU A 18 -10.86 -3.35 -1.68
N THR A 19 -11.13 -4.66 -1.69
CA THR A 19 -11.72 -5.37 -0.54
C THR A 19 -10.75 -5.42 0.65
N THR A 20 -11.27 -5.73 1.83
CA THR A 20 -10.45 -5.87 3.05
C THR A 20 -9.37 -6.95 2.94
N ILE A 21 -9.63 -8.03 2.19
CA ILE A 21 -8.65 -9.13 2.00
C ILE A 21 -7.52 -8.69 1.08
N GLU A 22 -7.83 -8.00 -0.01
CA GLU A 22 -6.83 -7.48 -0.97
C GLU A 22 -5.93 -6.46 -0.29
N ARG A 23 -6.51 -5.53 0.49
CA ARG A 23 -5.74 -4.57 1.29
C ARG A 23 -4.80 -5.25 2.28
N HIS A 24 -5.24 -6.33 2.93
CA HIS A 24 -4.36 -7.10 3.83
C HIS A 24 -3.16 -7.70 3.09
N LYS A 25 -3.38 -8.29 1.91
CA LYS A 25 -2.31 -8.85 1.08
C LYS A 25 -1.31 -7.78 0.62
N VAL A 26 -1.81 -6.66 0.10
CA VAL A 26 -0.96 -5.53 -0.33
C VAL A 26 -0.17 -4.97 0.85
N ALA A 27 -0.80 -4.79 2.01
CA ALA A 27 -0.10 -4.32 3.20
C ALA A 27 1.05 -5.26 3.59
N GLN A 28 0.82 -6.58 3.58
CA GLN A 28 1.88 -7.55 3.85
C GLN A 28 3.03 -7.48 2.85
N MET A 29 2.75 -7.25 1.57
CA MET A 29 3.78 -7.12 0.53
C MET A 29 4.62 -5.85 0.74
N ILE A 30 3.96 -4.71 0.93
CA ILE A 30 4.64 -3.42 1.09
C ILE A 30 5.46 -3.39 2.38
N MET A 31 4.94 -3.92 3.49
CA MET A 31 5.61 -3.90 4.79
C MET A 31 6.89 -4.75 4.85
N GLN A 32 7.15 -5.60 3.87
CA GLN A 32 8.36 -6.43 3.83
C GLN A 32 9.61 -5.62 3.45
N ASP A 33 9.45 -4.46 2.80
CA ASP A 33 10.57 -3.63 2.35
C ASP A 33 10.38 -2.15 2.71
N ASN A 34 11.28 -1.64 3.56
CA ASN A 34 11.31 -0.23 3.97
C ASN A 34 11.41 0.76 2.80
N ALA A 35 12.05 0.36 1.69
CA ALA A 35 12.16 1.18 0.48
C ALA A 35 10.80 1.28 -0.20
N ILE A 36 10.05 0.18 -0.31
CA ILE A 36 8.71 0.15 -0.90
C ILE A 36 7.73 0.94 -0.03
N VAL A 37 7.80 0.81 1.30
CA VAL A 37 7.01 1.65 2.21
C VAL A 37 7.32 3.13 1.97
N SER A 38 8.60 3.49 1.91
CA SER A 38 8.98 4.90 1.71
C SER A 38 8.54 5.43 0.36
N TYR A 39 8.59 4.60 -0.69
CA TYR A 39 8.11 4.93 -2.02
C TYR A 39 6.60 5.16 -2.02
N PHE A 40 5.80 4.27 -1.41
CA PHE A 40 4.35 4.43 -1.31
C PHE A 40 3.93 5.79 -0.70
N PHE A 41 4.62 6.23 0.35
CA PHE A 41 4.36 7.53 0.98
C PHE A 41 4.82 8.74 0.14
N SER A 42 5.59 8.53 -0.92
CA SER A 42 6.00 9.57 -1.86
C SER A 42 5.05 9.74 -3.05
N ILE A 43 4.16 8.76 -3.27
CA ILE A 43 3.19 8.78 -4.37
C ILE A 43 2.08 9.80 -4.04
N PRO A 44 1.67 10.66 -4.98
CA PRO A 44 0.52 11.53 -4.82
C PRO A 44 -0.75 10.73 -4.48
N ASP A 45 -1.60 11.27 -3.60
CA ASP A 45 -2.81 10.56 -3.13
C ASP A 45 -3.71 10.07 -4.27
N ASN A 46 -3.78 10.81 -5.38
CA ASN A 46 -4.59 10.46 -6.55
C ASN A 46 -4.05 9.26 -7.34
N ASP A 47 -2.75 8.97 -7.23
CA ASP A 47 -2.06 7.93 -8.01
C ASP A 47 -1.83 6.65 -7.18
N LYS A 48 -2.01 6.74 -5.86
CA LYS A 48 -1.86 5.61 -4.94
C LYS A 48 -2.80 4.46 -5.27
N ASP A 49 -4.01 4.76 -5.75
CA ASP A 49 -5.00 3.73 -6.08
C ASP A 49 -4.56 2.86 -7.26
N GLU A 50 -4.04 3.50 -8.31
CA GLU A 50 -3.51 2.81 -9.50
C GLU A 50 -2.26 2.00 -9.12
N TRP A 51 -1.37 2.59 -8.34
CA TRP A 51 -0.15 1.92 -7.92
C TRP A 51 -0.42 0.69 -7.05
N VAL A 52 -1.33 0.80 -6.07
CA VAL A 52 -1.72 -0.32 -5.21
C VAL A 52 -2.34 -1.46 -6.01
N ARG A 53 -3.14 -1.15 -7.04
CA ARG A 53 -3.69 -2.15 -7.96
C ARG A 53 -2.59 -2.83 -8.79
N ALA A 54 -1.64 -2.06 -9.33
CA ALA A 54 -0.52 -2.63 -10.09
C ALA A 54 0.32 -3.60 -9.25
N VAL A 55 0.64 -3.24 -8.00
CA VAL A 55 1.37 -4.12 -7.06
C VAL A 55 0.61 -5.42 -6.78
N PHE A 56 -0.72 -5.33 -6.68
CA PHE A 56 -1.56 -6.51 -6.48
C PHE A 56 -1.62 -7.40 -7.73
N ASP A 57 -1.82 -6.80 -8.91
CA ASP A 57 -1.99 -7.51 -10.18
C ASP A 57 -0.68 -8.12 -10.72
N GLU A 58 0.49 -7.51 -10.49
CA GLU A 58 1.79 -8.10 -10.87
C GLU A 58 2.15 -9.38 -10.10
N THR A 59 1.41 -9.68 -9.02
CA THR A 59 1.73 -10.77 -8.09
C THR A 59 0.75 -11.95 -8.16
N ILE A 60 -0.34 -11.85 -8.94
CA ILE A 60 -1.36 -12.91 -9.15
C ILE A 60 -1.34 -13.38 -10.60
#